data_AF-A0A1F9PFB3-F1
#
_entry.id   AF-A0A1F9PFB3-F1
#
_cell.length_a   1.000
_cell.length_b   1.000
_cell.length_c   1.000
_cell.angle_alpha   90.00
_cell.angle_beta   90.00
_cell.angle_gamma   90.00
#
_symmetry.space_group_name_H-M   'P 1'
#
loop_
_entity.id
_entity.type
_entity.pdbx_description
1 polymer ?
#
loop_
_entity_poly.entity_id
_entity_poly.type
_entity_poly.pdbx_seq_one_letter_code
_entity_poly.pdbx_strand_id
1 'polypeptide(L)'
;MAPEERAAQLEAHFHQVREIIQAEEMWERVPERAREFSPENLEGLVKFAYFGGFIDMAGVRRLLGVEKAAMRQLLVKWYEEVREQGCWLC
;
A
#
# COMPACT_ATOMS: atom_id res chain seq x y z
N MET A 1 -15.22 11.45 12.41
CA MET A 1 -13.97 10.76 12.77
C MET A 1 -12.96 11.84 13.12
N ALA A 2 -12.44 11.80 14.34
CA ALA A 2 -11.40 12.70 14.78
C ALA A 2 -10.10 12.43 13.99
N PRO A 3 -9.23 13.43 13.81
CA PRO A 3 -7.95 13.26 13.10
C PRO A 3 -7.07 12.15 13.70
N GLU A 4 -7.09 11.98 15.03
CA GLU A 4 -6.33 10.97 15.76
C GLU A 4 -6.84 9.54 15.48
N GLU A 5 -8.16 9.36 15.41
CA GLU A 5 -8.78 8.07 15.07
C GLU A 5 -8.41 7.64 13.63
N ARG A 6 -8.32 8.61 12.72
CA ARG A 6 -7.91 8.35 11.34
C ARG A 6 -6.44 7.95 11.25
N ALA A 7 -5.56 8.60 12.01
CA ALA A 7 -4.14 8.26 12.05
C ALA A 7 -3.92 6.84 12.60
N ALA A 8 -4.57 6.51 13.72
CA ALA A 8 -4.50 5.17 14.31
C ALA A 8 -5.05 4.09 13.36
N GLN A 9 -6.10 4.38 12.60
CA GLN A 9 -6.61 3.48 11.57
C GLN A 9 -5.60 3.24 10.44
N LEU A 10 -4.94 4.30 9.94
CA LEU A 10 -3.93 4.17 8.90
C LEU A 10 -2.71 3.39 9.39
N GLU A 11 -2.31 3.58 10.65
CA GLU A 11 -1.24 2.81 11.28
C GLU A 11 -1.62 1.33 11.40
N ALA A 12 -2.85 1.02 11.81
CA ALA A 12 -3.35 -0.35 11.83
C ALA A 12 -3.35 -0.97 10.42
N HIS A 13 -3.75 -0.22 9.39
CA HIS A 13 -3.68 -0.68 8.00
C HIS A 13 -2.24 -0.91 7.52
N PHE A 14 -1.30 -0.08 7.98
CA PHE A 14 0.13 -0.25 7.70
C PHE A 14 0.66 -1.57 8.27
N HIS A 15 0.33 -1.87 9.53
CA HIS A 15 0.67 -3.15 10.14
C HIS A 15 0.01 -4.33 9.41
N GLN A 16 -1.25 -4.18 9.02
CA GLN A 16 -1.97 -5.22 8.29
C GLN A 16 -1.32 -5.54 6.93
N VAL A 17 -0.97 -4.52 6.12
CA VAL A 17 -0.33 -4.78 4.82
C VAL A 17 1.09 -5.33 4.99
N ARG A 18 1.81 -4.90 6.04
CA ARG A 18 3.10 -5.49 6.40
C ARG A 18 2.97 -6.99 6.70
N GLU A 19 2.00 -7.39 7.52
CA GLU A 19 1.77 -8.80 7.83
C GLU A 19 1.47 -9.63 6.58
N ILE A 20 0.66 -9.10 5.66
CA ILE A 20 0.38 -9.75 4.37
C ILE A 20 1.67 -9.95 3.58
N ILE A 21 2.49 -8.91 3.43
CA ILE A 21 3.76 -9.00 2.68
C ILE A 21 4.76 -9.95 3.37
N GLN A 22 4.77 -9.99 4.70
CA GLN A 22 5.61 -10.91 5.47
C GLN A 22 5.17 -12.36 5.31
N ALA A 23 3.86 -12.62 5.27
CA ALA A 23 3.31 -13.96 5.04
C ALA A 23 3.69 -14.53 3.67
N GLU A 24 3.88 -13.64 2.69
CA GLU A 24 4.36 -13.98 1.34
C GLU A 24 5.90 -14.02 1.24
N GLU A 25 6.62 -13.90 2.36
CA GLU A 25 8.10 -13.90 2.44
C GLU A 25 8.77 -12.76 1.64
N MET A 26 8.04 -11.69 1.33
CA MET A 26 8.48 -10.62 0.42
C MET A 26 8.89 -9.34 1.13
N TRP A 27 8.91 -9.36 2.47
CA TRP A 27 9.24 -8.18 3.29
C TRP A 27 10.66 -7.66 3.06
N GLU A 28 11.61 -8.53 2.77
CA GLU A 28 12.99 -8.12 2.51
C GLU A 28 13.13 -7.22 1.28
N ARG A 29 12.19 -7.34 0.31
CA ARG A 29 12.16 -6.51 -0.90
C ARG A 29 11.58 -5.12 -0.67
N VAL A 30 10.95 -4.89 0.49
CA VAL A 30 10.46 -3.56 0.88
C VAL A 30 11.67 -2.68 1.28
N PRO A 31 11.84 -1.50 0.65
CA PRO A 31 12.92 -0.57 1.00
C PRO A 31 12.88 -0.18 2.48
N GLU A 32 14.04 -0.05 3.12
CA GLU A 32 14.12 0.28 4.57
C GLU A 32 13.33 1.55 4.93
N ARG A 33 13.43 2.59 4.09
CA ARG A 33 12.67 3.85 4.23
C ARG A 33 11.15 3.68 4.26
N ALA A 34 10.63 2.58 3.69
CA ALA A 34 9.21 2.27 3.60
C ALA A 34 8.74 1.31 4.72
N ARG A 35 9.64 0.89 5.62
CA ARG A 35 9.32 0.00 6.74
C ARG A 35 8.79 0.73 7.97
N GLU A 36 8.89 2.05 8.00
CA GLU A 36 8.32 2.90 9.04
C GLU A 36 6.95 3.44 8.63
N PHE A 37 6.07 3.61 9.62
CA PHE A 37 4.73 4.11 9.36
C PHE A 37 4.75 5.55 8.87
N SER A 38 4.22 5.75 7.67
CA SER A 38 3.76 7.04 7.16
C SER A 38 2.62 6.80 6.16
N PRO A 39 1.74 7.78 5.90
CA PRO A 39 0.69 7.63 4.88
C PRO A 39 1.26 7.30 3.49
N GLU A 40 2.42 7.87 3.15
CA GLU A 40 3.10 7.63 1.88
C GLU A 40 3.67 6.20 1.81
N ASN A 41 4.26 5.72 2.89
CA ASN A 41 4.80 4.37 2.98
C ASN A 41 3.68 3.31 2.98
N LEU A 42 2.54 3.61 3.61
CA LEU A 42 1.33 2.78 3.51
C LEU A 42 0.89 2.65 2.04
N GLU A 43 0.80 3.77 1.31
CA GLU A 43 0.47 3.73 -0.12
C GLU A 43 1.47 2.88 -0.90
N GLY A 44 2.76 3.04 -0.63
CA GLY A 44 3.83 2.25 -1.25
C GLY A 44 3.72 0.75 -0.97
N LEU A 45 3.45 0.34 0.27
CA LEU A 45 3.24 -1.06 0.66
C LEU A 45 2.00 -1.65 0.01
N VAL A 46 0.89 -0.91 -0.01
CA VAL A 46 -0.35 -1.35 -0.65
C VAL A 46 -0.14 -1.49 -2.16
N LYS A 47 0.56 -0.54 -2.79
CA LYS A 47 0.95 -0.60 -4.21
C LYS A 47 1.79 -1.86 -4.47
N PHE A 48 2.80 -2.12 -3.65
CA PHE A 48 3.64 -3.31 -3.75
C PHE A 48 2.83 -4.60 -3.62
N ALA A 49 1.98 -4.69 -2.58
CA ALA A 49 1.13 -5.86 -2.36
C ALA A 49 0.13 -6.10 -3.51
N TYR A 50 -0.41 -5.02 -4.10
CA TYR A 50 -1.32 -5.11 -5.24
C TYR A 50 -0.62 -5.63 -6.49
N PHE A 51 0.54 -5.08 -6.86
CA PHE A 51 1.31 -5.56 -8.01
C PHE A 51 1.94 -6.93 -7.78
N GLY A 52 2.23 -7.29 -6.53
CA GLY A 52 2.69 -8.61 -6.13
C GLY A 52 1.58 -9.67 -6.17
N GLY A 53 0.32 -9.26 -6.29
CA GLY A 53 -0.83 -10.16 -6.30
C GLY A 53 -1.28 -10.64 -4.92
N PHE A 54 -0.78 -10.05 -3.83
CA PHE A 54 -1.11 -10.44 -2.46
C PHE A 54 -2.46 -9.87 -2.00
N ILE A 55 -2.90 -8.77 -2.62
CA ILE A 55 -4.20 -8.16 -2.40
C ILE A 55 -4.87 -7.81 -3.72
N ASP A 56 -6.20 -7.81 -3.71
CA ASP A 56 -7.02 -7.36 -4.83
C ASP A 56 -7.43 -5.90 -4.69
N MET A 57 -8.21 -5.41 -5.66
CA MET A 57 -8.71 -4.03 -5.67
C MET A 57 -9.61 -3.71 -4.46
N ALA A 58 -10.30 -4.70 -3.88
CA ALA A 58 -11.09 -4.49 -2.68
C ALA A 58 -10.18 -4.31 -1.46
N GLY A 59 -9.09 -5.06 -1.38
CA GLY A 59 -8.02 -4.89 -0.40
C GLY A 59 -7.41 -3.49 -0.43
N VAL A 60 -7.07 -2.99 -1.63
CA VAL A 60 -6.54 -1.63 -1.81
C VAL A 60 -7.51 -0.57 -1.28
N ARG A 61 -8.80 -0.67 -1.64
CA ARG A 61 -9.83 0.28 -1.17
C ARG A 61 -9.94 0.30 0.34
N ARG A 62 -9.95 -0.87 0.97
CA ARG A 62 -10.05 -1.01 2.42
C ARG A 62 -8.82 -0.41 3.11
N LEU A 63 -7.62 -0.74 2.66
CA LEU A 63 -6.37 -0.35 3.31
C LEU A 63 -6.06 1.15 3.15
N LEU A 64 -6.42 1.75 2.01
CA LEU A 64 -6.19 3.19 1.78
C LEU A 64 -7.41 4.06 2.11
N GLY A 65 -8.56 3.46 2.43
CA GLY A 65 -9.80 4.19 2.68
C GLY A 65 -10.27 5.03 1.48
N VAL A 66 -9.94 4.60 0.25
CA VAL A 66 -10.25 5.35 -0.97
C VAL A 66 -11.60 4.95 -1.56
N GLU A 67 -12.32 5.97 -2.02
CA GLU A 67 -13.58 5.80 -2.74
C GLU A 67 -13.36 5.11 -4.11
N LYS A 68 -14.39 4.40 -4.58
CA LYS A 68 -14.33 3.65 -5.84
C LYS A 68 -13.93 4.53 -7.04
N ALA A 69 -14.37 5.78 -7.04
CA ALA A 69 -14.08 6.75 -8.10
C ALA A 69 -12.60 7.16 -8.10
N ALA A 70 -12.00 7.36 -6.93
CA ALA A 70 -10.59 7.74 -6.78
C ALA A 70 -9.63 6.58 -7.13
N MET A 71 -10.09 5.34 -6.98
CA MET A 71 -9.27 4.14 -7.26
C MET A 71 -8.74 4.10 -8.70
N ARG A 72 -9.55 4.48 -9.69
CA ARG A 72 -9.11 4.41 -11.10
C ARG A 72 -7.95 5.37 -11.38
N GLN A 73 -8.02 6.59 -10.85
CA GLN A 73 -6.96 7.58 -11.01
C GLN A 73 -5.69 7.16 -10.27
N LEU A 74 -5.83 6.62 -9.05
CA LEU A 74 -4.73 6.10 -8.28
C LEU A 74 -4.00 4.97 -9.01
N LEU A 75 -4.74 4.03 -9.60
CA LEU A 75 -4.15 2.93 -10.37
C LEU A 75 -3.40 3.43 -11.60
N VAL A 76 -3.96 4.39 -12.35
CA VAL A 76 -3.26 4.98 -13.51
C VAL A 76 -1.92 5.56 -13.08
N LYS A 77 -1.91 6.38 -12.02
CA LYS A 77 -0.68 6.94 -11.44
C LYS A 77 0.30 5.85 -11.05
N TRP A 78 -0.16 4.79 -10.39
CA TRP A 78 0.71 3.69 -9.97
C TRP A 78 1.31 2.91 -11.14
N TYR A 79 0.56 2.65 -12.20
CA TYR A 79 1.10 2.02 -13.40
C TYR A 79 2.16 2.89 -14.08
N GLU A 80 1.96 4.21 -14.11
CA GLU A 80 2.95 5.17 -14.63
C GLU A 80 4.22 5.17 -13.77
N GLU A 81 4.10 5.29 -12.45
CA GLU A 81 5.24 5.26 -11.52
C GLU A 81 6.02 3.94 -11.62
N VAL A 82 5.33 2.80 -11.70
CA VAL A 82 5.95 1.48 -11.84
C VAL A 82 6.66 1.35 -13.19
N ARG A 83 6.12 1.97 -14.24
CA ARG A 83 6.78 2.02 -15.56
C ARG A 83 8.07 2.85 -15.53
N GLU A 84 8.09 3.96 -14.78
CA GLU A 84 9.24 4.87 -14.72
C GLU A 84 10.31 4.44 -13.73
N GLN A 85 9.91 3.92 -12.57
CA GLN A 85 10.78 3.70 -11.41
C GLN A 85 10.88 2.22 -11.02
N GLY A 86 10.10 1.34 -11.67
CA GLY A 86 9.92 -0.04 -11.27
C GLY A 86 8.91 -0.20 -10.13
N CYS A 87 8.33 -1.38 -10.01
CA CYS A 87 7.78 -1.83 -8.74
C CYS A 87 8.92 -2.49 -7.96
N TRP A 88 8.91 -2.42 -6.63
CA TRP A 88 9.96 -3.03 -5.78
C TRP A 88 10.09 -4.57 -5.92
N LEU A 89 9.38 -5.16 -6.90
CA LEU A 89 9.43 -6.56 -7.32
C LEU A 89 10.47 -6.81 -8.43
N CYS A 90 11.02 -5.77 -9.07
CA CYS A 90 11.87 -5.87 -10.26
C CYS A 90 13.22 -5.20 -10.05
#